data_AF-A0A2M7IAE0-F1
#
_entry.id   AF-A0A2M7IAE0-F1
#
_cell.length_a   1.000
_cell.length_b   1.000
_cell.length_c   1.000
_cell.angle_alpha   90.00
_cell.angle_beta   90.00
_cell.angle_gamma   90.00
#
_symmetry.space_group_name_H-M   'P 1'
#
loop_
_entity.id
_entity.type
_entity.pdbx_description
1 polymer ?
#
loop_
_entity_poly.entity_id
_entity_poly.type
_entity_poly.pdbx_seq_one_letter_code
_entity_poly.pdbx_strand_id
1 'polypeptide(L)'
;MTDTDGKKPLGLGGTPRSGQVKQSFSHGRTKSVVVETKRKRMVVPKPGAAVSPEAAAKASHLATPSKRPAGISDVEMERRLAALRNAKAREVEDAAKRAEDDRIREEDRQKRRDDIESKEREVREQADAARRKLAEEEAAKAEDEARARRADQAKKSPAAAAGAKTEQASPRN
;
A
#
# COMPACT_ATOMS: atom_id res chain seq x y z
N MET A 1 1.57 -34.88 -47.70
CA MET A 1 2.44 -35.68 -46.83
C MET A 1 1.70 -35.98 -45.54
N THR A 2 1.85 -37.20 -45.05
CA THR A 2 0.95 -37.89 -44.13
C THR A 2 1.53 -37.88 -42.73
N ASP A 3 1.00 -37.07 -41.83
CA ASP A 3 1.35 -37.08 -40.41
C ASP A 3 0.26 -37.82 -39.63
N THR A 4 0.26 -39.15 -39.72
CA THR A 4 -0.57 -40.00 -38.87
C THR A 4 0.32 -41.12 -38.32
N ASP A 5 1.38 -40.71 -37.62
CA ASP A 5 2.10 -41.61 -36.74
C ASP A 5 1.10 -42.11 -35.68
N GLY A 6 0.95 -43.44 -35.59
CA GLY A 6 0.04 -44.14 -34.68
C GLY A 6 0.32 -43.96 -33.18
N LYS A 7 0.89 -42.83 -32.77
CA LYS A 7 1.00 -42.39 -31.39
C LYS A 7 -0.16 -41.45 -31.09
N LYS A 8 -0.82 -41.67 -29.96
CA LYS A 8 -1.90 -40.78 -29.48
C LYS A 8 -1.41 -39.33 -29.59
N PRO A 9 -2.14 -38.44 -30.30
CA PRO A 9 -1.78 -37.04 -30.28
C PRO A 9 -1.75 -36.60 -28.82
N LEU A 10 -0.78 -35.76 -28.45
CA LEU A 10 -0.75 -35.05 -27.18
C LEU A 10 -1.94 -34.08 -27.15
N GLY A 11 -3.15 -34.62 -27.17
CA GLY A 11 -4.34 -33.86 -26.87
C GLY A 11 -4.20 -33.38 -25.43
N LEU A 12 -4.57 -32.13 -25.21
CA LEU A 12 -4.94 -31.60 -23.90
C LEU A 12 -6.21 -32.31 -23.37
N GLY A 13 -6.30 -33.62 -23.53
CA GLY A 13 -7.42 -34.50 -23.19
C GLY A 13 -7.34 -35.05 -21.77
N GLY A 14 -6.42 -34.54 -20.95
CA GLY A 14 -6.62 -34.56 -19.51
C GLY A 14 -7.21 -33.22 -19.13
N THR A 15 -8.51 -33.18 -18.78
CA THR A 15 -9.15 -32.04 -18.13
C THR A 15 -8.14 -31.38 -17.21
N PRO A 16 -7.71 -30.14 -17.47
CA PRO A 16 -6.72 -29.54 -16.61
C PRO A 16 -7.38 -29.44 -15.24
N ARG A 17 -6.68 -29.93 -14.20
CA ARG A 17 -7.01 -29.58 -12.80
C ARG A 17 -6.77 -28.06 -12.55
N SER A 18 -6.94 -27.20 -13.55
CA SER A 18 -6.59 -25.77 -13.62
C SER A 18 -7.49 -24.86 -12.80
N GLY A 19 -7.94 -25.36 -11.65
CA GLY A 19 -8.42 -24.53 -10.56
C GLY A 19 -7.72 -24.87 -9.27
N GLN A 20 -7.16 -26.08 -9.09
CA GLN A 20 -6.73 -26.51 -7.77
C GLN A 20 -5.24 -26.29 -7.54
N VAL A 21 -4.90 -25.35 -6.66
CA VAL A 21 -3.53 -25.07 -6.21
C VAL A 21 -3.33 -25.68 -4.82
N LYS A 22 -2.19 -26.36 -4.61
CA LYS A 22 -1.82 -26.86 -3.29
C LYS A 22 -1.24 -25.68 -2.49
N GLN A 23 -2.07 -25.06 -1.66
CA GLN A 23 -1.68 -23.97 -0.78
C GLN A 23 -1.12 -24.55 0.52
N SER A 24 0.09 -24.11 0.88
CA SER A 24 0.68 -24.33 2.19
C SER A 24 0.40 -23.13 3.09
N PHE A 25 -0.14 -23.40 4.28
CA PHE A 25 -0.33 -22.41 5.34
C PHE A 25 0.89 -22.40 6.27
N SER A 26 1.14 -21.27 6.92
CA SER A 26 2.32 -21.01 7.78
C SER A 26 2.53 -22.00 8.93
N HIS A 27 1.51 -22.80 9.29
CA HIS A 27 1.53 -23.78 10.38
C HIS A 27 1.59 -25.24 9.87
N GLY A 28 2.17 -25.47 8.69
CA GLY A 28 2.39 -26.82 8.15
C GLY A 28 1.15 -27.53 7.62
N ARG A 29 -0.01 -26.85 7.58
CA ARG A 29 -1.21 -27.39 6.95
C ARG A 29 -1.17 -27.14 5.45
N THR A 30 -1.37 -28.17 4.63
CA THR A 30 -1.55 -28.01 3.19
C THR A 30 -2.95 -28.45 2.79
N LYS A 31 -3.66 -27.63 2.01
CA LYS A 31 -4.97 -27.98 1.46
C LYS A 31 -5.05 -27.59 -0.01
N SER A 32 -5.77 -28.39 -0.76
CA SER A 32 -5.97 -28.19 -2.20
C SER A 32 -7.11 -27.20 -2.41
N VAL A 33 -6.76 -25.94 -2.66
CA VAL A 33 -7.70 -24.81 -2.82
C VAL A 33 -8.07 -24.67 -4.28
N VAL A 34 -9.37 -24.62 -4.59
CA VAL A 34 -9.88 -24.44 -5.97
C VAL A 34 -10.09 -22.94 -6.23
N VAL A 35 -9.47 -22.43 -7.28
CA VAL A 35 -9.64 -21.09 -7.84
C VAL A 35 -10.79 -21.14 -8.84
N GLU A 36 -11.98 -20.78 -8.35
CA GLU A 36 -13.15 -20.61 -9.19
C GLU A 36 -13.04 -19.29 -9.95
N THR A 37 -12.61 -19.34 -11.21
CA THR A 37 -12.69 -18.18 -12.09
C THR A 37 -14.15 -17.96 -12.49
N LYS A 38 -14.76 -16.93 -11.89
CA LYS A 38 -16.15 -16.54 -12.10
C LYS A 38 -16.35 -16.07 -13.54
N ARG A 39 -17.03 -16.86 -14.37
CA ARG A 39 -17.45 -16.39 -15.70
C ARG A 39 -18.50 -15.29 -15.57
N LYS A 40 -18.38 -14.27 -16.41
CA LYS A 40 -19.35 -13.17 -16.50
C LYS A 40 -20.71 -13.73 -16.93
N ARG A 41 -21.73 -13.63 -16.06
CA ARG A 41 -23.12 -13.97 -16.44
C ARG A 41 -23.66 -12.86 -17.33
N MET A 42 -23.93 -13.19 -18.59
CA MET A 42 -24.65 -12.32 -19.50
C MET A 42 -26.14 -12.44 -19.19
N VAL A 43 -26.75 -11.36 -18.73
CA VAL A 43 -28.19 -11.30 -18.45
C VAL A 43 -28.91 -11.19 -19.80
N VAL A 44 -29.53 -12.29 -20.23
CA VAL A 44 -30.59 -12.22 -21.23
C VAL A 44 -31.89 -11.98 -20.46
N PRO A 45 -32.56 -10.82 -20.59
CA PRO A 45 -33.86 -10.62 -19.97
C PRO A 45 -34.87 -11.58 -20.63
N LYS A 46 -35.42 -12.49 -19.82
CA LYS A 46 -36.50 -13.37 -20.23
C LYS A 46 -37.83 -12.61 -20.01
N PRO A 47 -38.60 -12.29 -21.06
CA PRO A 47 -39.90 -11.67 -20.86
C PRO A 47 -40.88 -12.71 -20.34
N GLY A 48 -41.54 -12.44 -19.21
CA GLY A 48 -42.78 -13.14 -18.85
C GLY A 48 -42.86 -13.86 -17.49
N ALA A 49 -42.12 -13.47 -16.45
CA ALA A 49 -42.44 -13.93 -15.09
C ALA A 49 -43.17 -12.82 -14.32
N ALA A 50 -44.50 -12.84 -14.38
CA ALA A 50 -45.36 -12.05 -13.51
C ALA A 50 -45.21 -12.53 -12.06
N VAL A 51 -44.90 -11.61 -11.15
CA VAL A 51 -44.97 -11.82 -9.70
C VAL A 51 -46.24 -11.16 -9.18
N SER A 52 -47.18 -11.97 -8.68
CA SER A 52 -48.35 -11.50 -7.94
C SER A 52 -47.98 -11.24 -6.47
N PRO A 53 -48.37 -10.09 -5.88
CA PRO A 53 -48.25 -9.87 -4.45
C PRO A 53 -49.58 -10.16 -3.74
N GLU A 54 -49.63 -11.24 -2.98
CA GLU A 54 -50.72 -11.57 -2.05
C GLU A 54 -50.02 -12.15 -0.80
N ALA A 55 -50.19 -11.71 0.44
CA ALA A 55 -51.17 -10.84 1.06
C ALA A 55 -50.50 -10.09 2.23
N ALA A 56 -50.72 -8.79 2.32
CA ALA A 56 -50.57 -8.02 3.55
C ALA A 56 -51.97 -7.69 4.05
N ALA A 57 -52.50 -8.48 5.00
CA ALA A 57 -53.74 -8.12 5.67
C ALA A 57 -53.87 -8.76 7.07
N LYS A 58 -53.91 -7.88 8.08
CA LYS A 58 -54.61 -8.02 9.39
C LYS A 58 -53.91 -8.81 10.50
N ALA A 59 -53.08 -8.12 11.27
CA ALA A 59 -52.78 -8.46 12.65
C ALA A 59 -53.81 -7.81 13.60
N SER A 60 -54.84 -8.56 14.00
CA SER A 60 -55.75 -8.16 15.08
C SER A 60 -56.30 -9.35 15.87
N HIS A 61 -55.46 -10.32 16.22
CA HIS A 61 -55.86 -11.49 17.01
C HIS A 61 -54.86 -11.77 18.15
N LEU A 62 -54.77 -10.88 19.14
CA LEU A 62 -53.99 -11.09 20.37
C LEU A 62 -54.82 -11.48 21.61
N ALA A 63 -56.10 -11.82 21.47
CA ALA A 63 -56.95 -12.06 22.65
C ALA A 63 -57.02 -13.52 23.16
N THR A 64 -56.34 -14.49 22.53
CA THR A 64 -56.40 -15.89 23.01
C THR A 64 -55.05 -16.61 22.93
N PRO A 65 -54.62 -17.33 23.99
CA PRO A 65 -53.30 -17.97 24.09
C PRO A 65 -53.09 -19.09 23.06
N SER A 66 -54.17 -19.61 22.46
CA SER A 66 -54.15 -20.71 21.49
C SER A 66 -53.69 -20.32 20.07
N LYS A 67 -53.54 -19.03 19.72
CA LYS A 67 -53.17 -18.60 18.36
C LYS A 67 -51.75 -18.03 18.23
N ARG A 68 -50.87 -18.27 19.20
CA ARG A 68 -49.48 -17.82 19.10
C ARG A 68 -48.64 -18.79 18.28
N PRO A 69 -47.78 -18.28 17.38
CA PRO A 69 -46.85 -19.13 16.66
C PRO A 69 -45.96 -19.83 17.70
N ALA A 70 -46.08 -21.16 17.78
CA ALA A 70 -45.33 -22.09 18.64
C ALA A 70 -45.78 -22.32 20.09
N GLY A 71 -46.95 -21.85 20.55
CA GLY A 71 -47.51 -22.26 21.86
C GLY A 71 -46.71 -21.80 23.10
N ILE A 72 -45.90 -20.75 22.95
CA ILE A 72 -45.04 -20.19 24.00
C ILE A 72 -45.85 -19.18 24.86
N SER A 73 -45.63 -19.15 26.18
CA SER A 73 -46.27 -18.19 27.09
C SER A 73 -45.78 -16.74 26.83
N ASP A 74 -46.57 -15.71 27.17
CA ASP A 74 -46.16 -14.30 26.96
C ASP A 74 -44.86 -13.98 27.69
N VAL A 75 -44.76 -14.47 28.93
CA VAL A 75 -43.60 -14.29 29.80
C VAL A 75 -42.33 -14.84 29.15
N GLU A 76 -42.42 -16.01 28.50
CA GLU A 76 -41.28 -16.60 27.81
C GLU A 76 -40.93 -15.85 26.52
N MET A 77 -41.93 -15.38 25.75
CA MET A 77 -41.70 -14.57 24.56
C MET A 77 -41.02 -13.25 24.91
N GLU A 78 -41.47 -12.57 25.97
CA GLU A 78 -40.85 -11.36 26.49
C GLU A 78 -39.41 -11.58 26.95
N ARG A 79 -39.14 -12.69 27.66
CA ARG A 79 -37.76 -13.07 28.04
C ARG A 79 -36.87 -13.32 26.82
N ARG A 80 -37.39 -13.98 25.78
CA ARG A 80 -36.63 -14.20 24.51
C ARG A 80 -36.33 -12.86 23.82
N LEU A 81 -37.32 -11.97 23.73
CA LEU A 81 -37.12 -10.64 23.14
C LEU A 81 -36.14 -9.80 23.96
N ALA A 82 -36.20 -9.86 25.30
CA ALA A 82 -35.24 -9.19 26.18
C ALA A 82 -33.82 -9.74 26.00
N ALA A 83 -33.67 -11.07 25.89
CA ALA A 83 -32.38 -11.70 25.60
C ALA A 83 -31.80 -11.26 24.25
N LEU A 84 -32.64 -11.18 23.19
CA LEU A 84 -32.22 -10.69 21.88
C LEU A 84 -31.80 -9.22 21.91
N ARG A 85 -32.54 -8.37 22.64
CA ARG A 85 -32.17 -6.95 22.82
C ARG A 85 -30.83 -6.82 23.54
N ASN A 86 -30.62 -7.60 24.61
CA ASN A 86 -29.36 -7.60 25.36
C ASN A 86 -28.19 -8.13 24.52
N ALA A 87 -28.41 -9.18 23.72
CA ALA A 87 -27.40 -9.70 22.81
C ALA A 87 -27.00 -8.66 21.75
N LYS A 88 -27.98 -7.95 21.19
CA LYS A 88 -27.74 -6.87 20.22
C LYS A 88 -27.02 -5.68 20.85
N ALA A 89 -27.33 -5.33 22.10
CA ALA A 89 -26.61 -4.28 22.83
C ALA A 89 -25.12 -4.66 23.02
N ARG A 90 -24.83 -5.90 23.44
CA ARG A 90 -23.46 -6.41 23.54
C ARG A 90 -22.73 -6.42 22.21
N GLU A 91 -23.40 -6.81 21.12
CA GLU A 91 -22.82 -6.79 19.78
C GLU A 91 -22.37 -5.38 19.36
N VAL A 92 -23.18 -4.36 19.66
CA VAL A 92 -22.83 -2.96 19.38
C VAL A 92 -21.63 -2.51 20.22
N GLU A 93 -21.60 -2.84 21.51
CA GLU A 93 -20.48 -2.52 22.40
C GLU A 93 -19.18 -3.21 21.95
N ASP A 94 -19.24 -4.49 21.59
CA ASP A 94 -18.08 -5.25 21.12
C ASP A 94 -17.61 -4.79 19.74
N ALA A 95 -18.53 -4.35 18.87
CA ALA A 95 -18.19 -3.74 17.60
C ALA A 95 -17.48 -2.38 17.80
N ALA A 96 -17.95 -1.56 18.74
CA ALA A 96 -17.31 -0.29 19.09
C ALA A 96 -15.90 -0.51 19.64
N LYS A 97 -15.72 -1.44 20.59
CA LYS A 97 -14.40 -1.79 21.14
C LYS A 97 -13.44 -2.28 20.06
N ARG A 98 -13.90 -3.15 19.15
CA ARG A 98 -13.06 -3.61 18.02
C ARG A 98 -12.66 -2.46 17.10
N ALA A 99 -13.57 -1.53 16.81
CA ALA A 99 -13.26 -0.37 15.99
C ALA A 99 -12.27 0.58 16.67
N GLU A 100 -12.36 0.79 17.99
CA GLU A 100 -11.40 1.57 18.76
C GLU A 100 -10.02 0.92 18.80
N ASP A 101 -9.95 -0.38 19.07
CA ASP A 101 -8.70 -1.14 19.03
C ASP A 101 -8.02 -1.07 17.66
N ASP A 102 -8.80 -1.17 16.58
CA ASP A 102 -8.27 -1.06 15.22
C ASP A 102 -7.76 0.34 14.91
N ARG A 103 -8.47 1.40 15.36
CA ARG A 103 -7.98 2.78 15.27
C ARG A 103 -6.67 2.96 16.03
N ILE A 104 -6.58 2.47 17.27
CA ILE A 104 -5.34 2.56 18.08
C ILE A 104 -4.18 1.86 17.36
N ARG A 105 -4.40 0.68 16.77
CA ARG A 105 -3.37 -0.02 15.99
C ARG A 105 -2.96 0.76 14.73
N GLU A 106 -3.91 1.41 14.07
CA GLU A 106 -3.63 2.26 12.90
C GLU A 106 -2.84 3.51 13.28
N GLU A 107 -3.24 4.20 14.34
CA GLU A 107 -2.55 5.36 14.88
C GLU A 107 -1.12 5.00 15.32
N ASP A 108 -0.91 3.86 15.97
CA ASP A 108 0.42 3.43 16.39
C ASP A 108 1.32 3.09 15.18
N ARG A 109 0.75 2.48 14.14
CA ARG A 109 1.47 2.26 12.86
C ARG A 109 1.79 3.57 12.16
N GLN A 110 0.90 4.56 12.22
CA GLN A 110 1.11 5.86 11.61
C GLN A 110 2.20 6.64 12.36
N LYS A 111 2.14 6.71 13.68
CA LYS A 111 3.19 7.32 14.51
C LYS A 111 4.56 6.73 14.23
N ARG A 112 4.66 5.40 14.13
CA ARG A 112 5.94 4.75 13.76
C ARG A 112 6.45 5.16 12.38
N ARG A 113 5.56 5.38 11.41
CA ARG A 113 5.96 5.86 10.07
C ARG A 113 6.42 7.31 10.13
N ASP A 114 5.67 8.16 10.81
CA ASP A 114 5.99 9.58 10.96
C ASP A 114 7.31 9.78 11.75
N ASP A 115 7.57 8.95 12.75
CA ASP A 115 8.82 8.92 13.51
C ASP A 115 10.02 8.46 12.66
N ILE A 116 9.81 7.50 11.74
CA ILE A 116 10.86 7.06 10.83
C ILE A 116 11.13 8.15 9.78
N GLU A 117 10.08 8.76 9.23
CA GLU A 117 10.20 9.81 8.23
C GLU A 117 10.85 11.07 8.79
N SER A 118 10.50 11.47 10.02
CA SER A 118 11.14 12.61 10.69
C SER A 118 12.62 12.35 10.93
N LYS A 119 12.99 11.17 11.44
CA LYS A 119 14.39 10.76 11.60
C LYS A 119 15.13 10.71 10.26
N GLU A 120 14.51 10.22 9.20
CA GLU A 120 15.11 10.17 7.87
C GLU A 120 15.35 11.58 7.32
N ARG A 121 14.40 12.50 7.50
CA ARG A 121 14.55 13.91 7.13
C ARG A 121 15.68 14.56 7.91
N GLU A 122 15.74 14.38 9.22
CA GLU A 122 16.82 14.91 10.06
C GLU A 122 18.18 14.35 9.63
N VAL A 123 18.30 13.04 9.40
CA VAL A 123 19.54 12.42 8.93
C VAL A 123 19.94 12.96 7.55
N ARG A 124 18.98 13.17 6.65
CA ARG A 124 19.23 13.74 5.32
C ARG A 124 19.72 15.17 5.42
N GLU A 125 19.09 16.00 6.25
CA GLU A 125 19.50 17.39 6.47
C GLU A 125 20.90 17.47 7.09
N GLN A 126 21.23 16.61 8.05
CA GLN A 126 22.57 16.52 8.63
C GLN A 126 23.61 16.06 7.59
N ALA A 127 23.27 15.07 6.76
CA ALA A 127 24.15 14.60 5.69
C ALA A 127 24.39 15.68 4.62
N ASP A 128 23.35 16.42 4.22
CA ASP A 128 23.48 17.51 3.26
C ASP A 128 24.26 18.69 3.85
N ALA A 129 24.06 19.02 5.13
CA ALA A 129 24.85 20.02 5.84
C ALA A 129 26.33 19.61 5.94
N ALA A 130 26.62 18.35 6.26
CA ALA A 130 27.98 17.83 6.29
C ALA A 130 28.64 17.89 4.90
N ARG A 131 27.92 17.51 3.83
CA ARG A 131 28.40 17.61 2.45
C ARG A 131 28.71 19.05 2.05
N ARG A 132 27.86 20.01 2.43
CA ARG A 132 28.10 21.44 2.16
C ARG A 132 29.35 21.94 2.86
N LYS A 133 29.53 21.61 4.15
CA LYS A 133 30.74 21.97 4.90
C LYS A 133 32.00 21.39 4.27
N LEU A 134 31.98 20.12 3.88
CA LEU A 134 33.12 19.48 3.21
C LEU A 134 33.43 20.14 1.85
N ALA A 135 32.40 20.48 1.06
CA ALA A 135 32.58 21.17 -0.22
C ALA A 135 33.13 22.60 -0.04
N GLU A 136 32.68 23.33 0.98
CA GLU A 136 33.21 24.66 1.32
C GLU A 136 34.68 24.59 1.77
N GLU A 137 35.04 23.60 2.59
CA GLU A 137 36.44 23.37 3.01
C GLU A 137 37.34 22.97 1.83
N GLU A 138 36.86 22.14 0.90
CA GLU A 138 37.59 21.79 -0.31
C GLU A 138 37.77 22.99 -1.25
N ALA A 139 36.72 23.81 -1.42
CA ALA A 139 36.80 25.04 -2.20
C ALA A 139 37.82 26.02 -1.60
N ALA A 140 37.80 26.23 -0.29
CA ALA A 140 38.76 27.09 0.41
C ALA A 140 40.20 26.58 0.24
N LYS A 141 40.45 25.27 0.41
CA LYS A 141 41.77 24.66 0.17
C LYS A 141 42.23 24.83 -1.28
N ALA A 142 41.31 24.67 -2.25
CA ALA A 142 41.63 24.83 -3.66
C ALA A 142 41.97 26.30 -4.01
N GLU A 143 41.28 27.27 -3.42
CA GLU A 143 41.58 28.70 -3.58
C GLU A 143 42.94 29.07 -2.97
N ASP A 144 43.25 28.56 -1.78
CA ASP A 144 44.54 28.76 -1.13
C ASP A 144 45.68 28.14 -1.94
N GLU A 145 45.51 26.92 -2.44
CA GLU A 145 46.47 26.28 -3.35
C GLU A 145 46.63 27.06 -4.65
N ALA A 146 45.53 27.54 -5.25
CA ALA A 146 45.59 28.34 -6.46
C ALA A 146 46.33 29.68 -6.22
N ARG A 147 46.11 30.31 -5.06
CA ARG A 147 46.80 31.53 -4.64
C ARG A 147 48.29 31.29 -4.40
N ALA A 148 48.66 30.18 -3.75
CA ALA A 148 50.04 29.77 -3.57
C ALA A 148 50.73 29.52 -4.93
N ARG A 149 50.09 28.77 -5.83
CA ARG A 149 50.61 28.52 -7.20
C ARG A 149 50.78 29.80 -8.01
N ARG A 150 49.87 30.79 -7.88
CA ARG A 150 50.00 32.11 -8.53
C ARG A 150 51.16 32.91 -7.93
N ALA A 151 51.34 32.89 -6.62
CA ALA A 151 52.45 33.57 -5.95
C ALA A 151 53.81 32.97 -6.33
N ASP A 152 53.91 31.65 -6.41
CA ASP A 152 55.13 30.96 -6.84
C ASP A 152 55.46 31.20 -8.31
N GLN A 153 54.46 31.26 -9.18
CA GLN A 153 54.65 31.67 -10.58
C GLN A 153 55.15 33.12 -10.67
N ALA A 154 54.56 34.05 -9.93
CA ALA A 154 55.00 35.45 -9.91
C ALA A 154 56.46 35.60 -9.44
N LYS A 155 56.90 34.82 -8.45
CA LYS A 155 58.30 34.80 -7.98
C LYS A 155 59.30 34.19 -8.97
N LYS A 156 58.85 33.28 -9.85
CA LYS A 156 59.66 32.69 -10.92
C LYS A 156 59.72 33.56 -12.19
N SER A 157 58.88 34.59 -12.28
CA SER A 157 58.78 35.48 -13.45
C SER A 157 59.34 36.92 -13.28
N PRO A 158 60.37 37.24 -12.44
CA PRO A 158 60.92 38.60 -12.44
C PRO A 158 61.82 38.89 -13.65
N ALA A 159 62.08 37.92 -14.54
CA ALA A 159 62.96 38.11 -15.69
C ALA A 159 62.29 38.65 -16.97
N ALA A 160 60.95 38.78 -17.03
CA ALA A 160 60.25 39.22 -18.25
C ALA A 160 59.82 40.70 -18.25
N ALA A 161 59.88 41.40 -17.11
CA ALA A 161 59.49 42.82 -17.01
C ALA A 161 60.67 43.80 -17.08
N ALA A 162 61.92 43.32 -17.08
CA ALA A 162 63.11 44.15 -17.24
C ALA A 162 63.56 44.36 -18.70
N GLY A 163 62.91 43.69 -19.68
CA GLY A 163 63.28 43.74 -21.10
C GLY A 163 62.50 44.73 -21.96
N ALA A 164 61.48 45.41 -21.44
CA ALA A 164 60.53 46.19 -22.26
C ALA A 164 60.64 47.73 -22.08
N LYS A 165 61.76 48.25 -21.56
CA LYS A 165 61.96 49.72 -21.38
C LYS A 165 63.17 50.34 -22.10
N THR A 166 63.84 49.63 -23.00
CA THR A 166 65.03 50.15 -23.73
C THR A 166 64.84 50.34 -25.23
N GLU A 167 63.61 50.57 -25.70
CA GLU A 167 63.37 50.91 -27.11
C GLU A 167 62.50 52.15 -27.28
N GLN A 168 62.87 53.24 -26.59
CA GLN A 168 62.54 54.60 -27.00
C GLN A 168 63.76 55.50 -26.79
N ALA A 169 64.76 55.36 -27.65
CA ALA A 169 65.79 56.36 -27.85
C ALA A 169 66.21 56.38 -29.31
N SER A 170 65.61 57.27 -30.08
CA SER A 170 66.25 57.87 -31.26
C SER A 170 65.67 59.26 -31.47
N PRO A 171 66.43 60.34 -31.18
CA PRO A 171 66.11 61.66 -31.69
C PRO A 171 66.48 61.68 -33.18
N ARG A 172 65.54 62.08 -34.05
CA ARG A 172 65.84 62.40 -35.45
C ARG A 172 66.12 63.90 -35.54
N ASN A 173 67.23 64.21 -36.22
CA ASN A 173 67.67 65.54 -36.68
C ASN A 173 66.57 66.36 -37.32
#